data_AF-A0A821RWC2-F1
#
_entry.id   AF-A0A821RWC2-F1
#
_cell.length_a   1.000
_cell.length_b   1.000
_cell.length_c   1.000
_cell.angle_alpha   90.00
_cell.angle_beta   90.00
_cell.angle_gamma   90.00
#
_symmetry.space_group_name_H-M   'P 1'
#
loop_
_entity.id
_entity.type
_entity.pdbx_description
1 polymer ?
#
loop_
_entity_poly.entity_id
_entity_poly.type
_entity_poly.pdbx_seq_one_letter_code
_entity_poly.pdbx_strand_id
1 'polypeptide(L)'
;MNNSFIVDYGGNTDGDDDLPPSVTEVDSDSNSMAQMKDFNKTIHELYEQFSCLLKRKKLANQLNDPVSVQELIIEAERLSIVEKAPFYIAKCLFTDQIVKEIGVYRMLLYPFCTKNTARQRSLLDGIEAIINENEEVQEKLLNTEGISRMFYELYQKDIVSEEVFYHWYEQESTKLIDGSVATKIRNCAKKFIEWLRTAEEGSDQDDDRS
;
A
#
# COMPACT_ATOMS: atom_id res chain seq x y z
N MET A 1 -12.56 -31.99 71.32
CA MET A 1 -13.61 -31.49 72.23
C MET A 1 -14.35 -30.41 71.48
N ASN A 2 -15.59 -30.73 71.12
CA ASN A 2 -16.52 -29.81 70.48
C ASN A 2 -16.81 -28.65 71.43
N ASN A 3 -16.89 -27.44 70.90
CA ASN A 3 -17.92 -26.52 71.36
C ASN A 3 -18.46 -25.71 70.19
N SER A 4 -19.69 -26.05 69.86
CA SER A 4 -20.62 -25.31 69.02
C SER A 4 -20.94 -23.98 69.70
N PHE A 5 -20.94 -22.89 68.94
CA PHE A 5 -21.74 -21.72 69.27
C PHE A 5 -22.38 -21.21 67.99
N ILE A 6 -23.69 -21.48 67.89
CA ILE A 6 -24.59 -20.89 66.90
C ILE A 6 -25.06 -19.57 67.48
N VAL A 7 -24.92 -18.49 66.71
CA VAL A 7 -25.74 -17.28 66.89
C VAL A 7 -26.29 -16.93 65.52
N ASP A 8 -27.60 -17.01 65.40
CA ASP A 8 -28.38 -16.62 64.24
C ASP A 8 -29.08 -15.30 64.58
N TYR A 9 -28.92 -14.29 63.72
CA TYR A 9 -29.78 -13.11 63.65
C TYR A 9 -29.80 -12.65 62.20
N GLY A 10 -30.95 -12.88 61.54
CA GLY A 10 -31.19 -12.50 60.16
C GLY A 10 -31.41 -11.00 59.94
N GLY A 11 -31.59 -10.63 58.66
CA GLY A 11 -32.03 -9.31 58.26
C GLY A 11 -31.58 -8.92 56.85
N ASN A 12 -32.40 -9.30 55.87
CA ASN A 12 -32.63 -8.69 54.55
C ASN A 12 -31.99 -7.31 54.28
N THR A 13 -31.34 -7.11 53.12
CA THR A 13 -31.85 -6.31 51.97
C THR A 13 -30.74 -6.00 50.97
N ASP A 14 -31.06 -6.27 49.71
CA ASP A 14 -30.77 -5.45 48.53
C ASP A 14 -29.33 -5.26 48.05
N GLY A 15 -29.05 -5.94 46.93
CA GLY A 15 -28.52 -5.33 45.70
C GLY A 15 -27.13 -4.73 45.77
N ASP A 16 -26.18 -5.40 45.11
CA ASP A 16 -25.24 -4.78 44.17
C ASP A 16 -24.49 -5.90 43.43
N ASP A 17 -25.05 -6.30 42.28
CA ASP A 17 -24.32 -7.02 41.24
C ASP A 17 -23.29 -6.04 40.65
N ASP A 18 -22.05 -6.11 41.13
CA ASP A 18 -20.92 -5.37 40.56
C ASP A 18 -20.45 -6.08 39.26
N LEU A 19 -21.26 -5.92 38.21
CA LEU A 19 -20.87 -6.26 36.84
C LEU A 19 -19.90 -5.18 36.33
N PRO A 20 -18.71 -5.56 35.82
CA PRO A 20 -17.81 -4.58 35.22
C PRO A 20 -18.49 -3.92 34.01
N PRO A 21 -18.34 -2.60 33.81
CA PRO A 21 -19.01 -1.89 32.73
C PRO A 21 -18.54 -2.43 31.36
N SER A 22 -19.52 -2.72 30.51
CA SER A 22 -19.36 -3.09 29.12
C SER A 22 -18.49 -2.07 28.37
N VAL A 23 -17.33 -2.52 27.91
CA VAL A 23 -16.43 -1.79 27.02
C VAL A 23 -17.00 -1.76 25.60
N THR A 24 -18.00 -0.91 25.31
CA THR A 24 -18.49 -0.72 23.92
C THR A 24 -19.05 0.67 23.60
N GLU A 25 -18.64 1.76 24.24
CA GLU A 25 -19.08 3.12 23.85
C GLU A 25 -17.96 4.17 23.88
N VAL A 26 -16.93 4.01 23.04
CA VAL A 26 -15.97 5.11 22.82
C VAL A 26 -15.56 5.37 21.36
N ASP A 27 -16.00 4.55 20.39
CA ASP A 27 -15.46 4.63 19.02
C ASP A 27 -16.46 5.09 17.93
N SER A 28 -17.76 5.24 18.23
CA SER A 28 -18.75 5.68 17.23
C SER A 28 -18.67 7.18 16.93
N ASP A 29 -18.49 7.99 17.97
CA ASP A 29 -18.61 9.45 17.88
C ASP A 29 -17.36 10.08 17.26
N SER A 30 -16.19 9.54 17.59
CA SER A 30 -14.92 9.94 16.98
C SER A 30 -14.89 9.61 15.48
N ASN A 31 -15.42 8.46 15.10
CA ASN A 31 -15.48 8.04 13.70
C ASN A 31 -16.49 8.87 12.90
N SER A 32 -17.67 9.16 13.46
CA SER A 32 -18.66 10.03 12.80
C SER A 32 -18.15 11.47 12.62
N MET A 33 -17.44 12.02 13.61
CA MET A 33 -16.86 13.37 13.52
C MET A 33 -15.69 13.45 12.52
N ALA A 34 -14.89 12.39 12.39
CA ALA A 34 -13.84 12.29 11.37
C ALA A 34 -14.43 12.19 9.95
N GLN A 35 -15.48 11.38 9.76
CA GLN A 35 -16.19 11.27 8.47
C GLN A 35 -16.83 12.61 8.04
N MET A 36 -17.43 13.35 8.98
CA MET A 36 -18.00 14.68 8.69
C MET A 36 -16.94 15.71 8.30
N LYS A 37 -15.72 15.64 8.86
CA LYS A 37 -14.61 16.54 8.48
C LYS A 37 -14.13 16.29 7.07
N ASP A 38 -14.14 15.05 6.61
CA ASP A 38 -13.67 14.68 5.28
C ASP A 38 -14.68 14.94 4.18
N PHE A 39 -15.98 14.97 4.49
CA PHE A 39 -17.03 15.32 3.51
C PHE A 39 -16.83 16.70 2.87
N ASN A 40 -16.17 17.62 3.59
CA ASN A 40 -15.87 18.97 3.10
C ASN A 40 -14.48 19.11 2.49
N LYS A 41 -13.67 18.05 2.47
CA LYS A 41 -12.31 18.07 1.91
C LYS A 41 -12.33 17.78 0.42
N THR A 42 -11.43 18.45 -0.28
CA THR A 42 -11.08 18.16 -1.67
C THR A 42 -10.30 16.85 -1.77
N ILE A 43 -10.33 16.20 -2.93
CA ILE A 43 -9.57 14.97 -3.18
C ILE A 43 -8.06 15.17 -2.95
N HIS A 44 -7.54 16.37 -3.23
CA HIS A 44 -6.14 16.73 -2.99
C HIS A 44 -5.80 16.72 -1.49
N GLU A 45 -6.68 17.25 -0.64
CA GLU A 45 -6.48 17.24 0.82
C GLU A 45 -6.50 15.82 1.39
N LEU A 46 -7.33 14.92 0.83
CA LEU A 46 -7.34 13.51 1.22
C LEU A 46 -6.01 12.82 0.85
N TYR A 47 -5.48 13.10 -0.34
CA TYR A 47 -4.17 12.58 -0.75
C TYR A 47 -3.02 13.12 0.11
N GLU A 48 -3.05 14.40 0.48
CA GLU A 48 -2.04 14.98 1.36
C GLU A 48 -2.13 14.38 2.77
N GLN A 49 -3.34 14.15 3.29
CA GLN A 49 -3.55 13.50 4.58
C GLN A 49 -2.92 12.10 4.62
N PHE A 50 -3.19 11.27 3.61
CA PHE A 50 -2.58 9.95 3.49
C PHE A 50 -1.06 10.03 3.33
N SER A 51 -0.57 10.95 2.51
CA SER A 51 0.86 11.16 2.29
C SER A 51 1.59 11.59 3.59
N CYS A 52 0.97 12.44 4.40
CA CYS A 52 1.47 12.82 5.71
C CYS A 52 1.53 11.63 6.69
N LEU A 53 0.51 10.78 6.72
CA LEU A 53 0.52 9.56 7.53
C LEU A 53 1.65 8.62 7.10
N LEU A 54 1.78 8.40 5.79
CA LEU A 54 2.82 7.55 5.22
C LEU A 54 4.24 8.06 5.55
N LYS A 55 4.49 9.36 5.38
CA LYS A 55 5.78 9.99 5.73
C LYS A 55 6.09 9.85 7.23
N ARG A 56 5.08 9.99 8.10
CA ARG A 56 5.25 9.77 9.55
C ARG A 56 5.63 8.33 9.87
N LYS A 57 4.94 7.35 9.28
CA LYS A 57 5.26 5.93 9.44
C LYS A 57 6.65 5.58 8.87
N LYS A 58 7.07 6.21 7.77
CA LYS A 58 8.44 6.12 7.24
C LYS A 58 9.47 6.59 8.25
N LEU A 59 9.30 7.79 8.81
CA LEU A 59 10.21 8.37 9.81
C LEU A 59 10.28 7.55 11.10
N ALA A 60 9.19 6.89 11.48
CA ALA A 60 9.12 6.00 12.63
C ALA A 60 9.67 4.58 12.34
N ASN A 61 10.14 4.28 11.13
CA ASN A 61 10.54 2.94 10.68
C ASN A 61 9.43 1.87 10.85
N GLN A 62 8.18 2.28 10.68
CA GLN A 62 6.98 1.45 10.89
C GLN A 62 6.37 0.91 9.59
N LEU A 63 7.04 1.10 8.45
CA LEU A 63 6.53 0.58 7.17
C LEU A 63 6.74 -0.93 7.00
N ASN A 64 7.58 -1.51 7.86
CA ASN A 64 7.84 -2.94 7.93
C ASN A 64 7.24 -3.56 9.21
N ASP A 65 6.09 -3.05 9.63
CA ASP A 65 5.27 -3.60 10.71
C ASP A 65 3.84 -3.92 10.19
N PRO A 66 3.32 -5.15 10.37
CA PRO A 66 2.01 -5.54 9.85
C PRO A 66 0.85 -4.67 10.37
N VAL A 67 0.92 -4.25 11.63
CA VAL A 67 -0.12 -3.41 12.25
C VAL A 67 -0.15 -2.05 11.58
N SER A 68 1.01 -1.43 11.40
CA SER A 68 1.16 -0.15 10.71
C SER A 68 0.77 -0.21 9.24
N VAL A 69 1.04 -1.32 8.54
CA VAL A 69 0.56 -1.54 7.17
C VAL A 69 -0.97 -1.64 7.12
N GLN A 70 -1.57 -2.35 8.07
CA GLN A 70 -3.02 -2.46 8.18
C GLN A 70 -3.68 -1.10 8.46
N GLU A 71 -3.10 -0.27 9.33
CA GLU A 71 -3.56 1.09 9.59
C GLU A 71 -3.53 1.97 8.32
N LEU A 72 -2.49 1.84 7.49
CA LEU A 72 -2.39 2.57 6.23
C LEU A 72 -3.49 2.14 5.24
N ILE A 73 -3.81 0.86 5.17
CA ILE A 73 -4.89 0.34 4.31
C ILE A 73 -6.24 0.86 4.81
N ILE A 74 -6.51 0.76 6.11
CA ILE A 74 -7.75 1.25 6.72
C ILE A 74 -7.93 2.75 6.46
N GLU A 75 -6.87 3.54 6.62
CA GLU A 75 -6.96 4.98 6.35
C GLU A 75 -7.20 5.27 4.87
N ALA A 76 -6.54 4.55 3.95
CA ALA A 76 -6.77 4.71 2.52
C ALA A 76 -8.21 4.36 2.10
N GLU A 77 -8.81 3.35 2.73
CA GLU A 77 -10.22 2.97 2.54
C GLU A 77 -11.18 4.00 3.14
N ARG A 78 -10.91 4.48 4.36
CA ARG A 78 -11.70 5.52 5.04
C ARG A 78 -11.73 6.83 4.25
N LEU A 79 -10.59 7.19 3.64
CA LEU A 79 -10.44 8.34 2.75
C LEU A 79 -10.99 8.09 1.33
N SER A 80 -11.44 6.87 1.01
CA SER A 80 -11.90 6.49 -0.33
C SER A 80 -10.87 6.73 -1.45
N ILE A 81 -9.58 6.56 -1.15
CA ILE A 81 -8.46 6.76 -2.08
C ILE A 81 -7.65 5.48 -2.32
N VAL A 82 -8.11 4.34 -1.83
CA VAL A 82 -7.35 3.07 -1.85
C VAL A 82 -6.84 2.67 -3.23
N GLU A 83 -7.57 3.01 -4.31
CA GLU A 83 -7.12 2.78 -5.69
C GLU A 83 -5.90 3.63 -6.07
N LYS A 84 -5.84 4.89 -5.60
CA LYS A 84 -4.77 5.84 -5.91
C LYS A 84 -3.64 5.85 -4.87
N ALA A 85 -3.85 5.24 -3.70
CA ALA A 85 -2.85 5.15 -2.65
C ALA A 85 -1.46 4.65 -3.13
N PRO A 86 -1.34 3.62 -4.01
CA PRO A 86 -0.04 3.17 -4.51
C PRO A 86 0.76 4.26 -5.25
N PHE A 87 0.08 5.18 -5.94
CA PHE A 87 0.74 6.33 -6.58
C PHE A 87 1.46 7.20 -5.54
N TYR A 88 0.77 7.52 -4.44
CA TYR A 88 1.33 8.33 -3.36
C TYR A 88 2.34 7.57 -2.52
N ILE A 89 2.21 6.23 -2.42
CA ILE A 89 3.24 5.37 -1.83
C ILE A 89 4.54 5.51 -2.61
N ALA A 90 4.53 5.36 -3.94
CA ALA A 90 5.72 5.53 -4.77
C ALA A 90 6.34 6.93 -4.58
N LYS A 91 5.52 7.99 -4.71
CA LYS A 91 5.99 9.38 -4.60
C LYS A 91 6.59 9.75 -3.24
N CYS A 92 6.11 9.15 -2.15
CA CYS A 92 6.60 9.48 -0.81
C CYS A 92 7.78 8.61 -0.36
N LEU A 93 7.84 7.36 -0.84
CA LEU A 93 8.79 6.39 -0.34
C LEU A 93 10.04 6.29 -1.19
N PHE A 94 9.90 6.28 -2.51
CA PHE A 94 11.01 5.95 -3.38
C PHE A 94 11.97 7.10 -3.61
N THR A 95 13.23 6.73 -3.77
CA THR A 95 14.37 7.59 -4.04
C THR A 95 15.14 7.04 -5.25
N ASP A 96 16.35 7.53 -5.47
CA ASP A 96 17.30 7.04 -6.46
C ASP A 96 17.71 5.56 -6.19
N GLN A 97 17.30 5.00 -5.06
CA GLN A 97 17.52 3.60 -4.65
C GLN A 97 16.29 2.69 -4.85
N ILE A 98 15.32 3.08 -5.68
CA ILE A 98 14.03 2.39 -5.87
C ILE A 98 14.14 0.87 -6.03
N VAL A 99 15.14 0.36 -6.76
CA VAL A 99 15.36 -1.09 -6.97
C VAL A 99 15.51 -1.83 -5.64
N LYS A 100 16.27 -1.26 -4.68
CA LYS A 100 16.43 -1.83 -3.34
C LYS A 100 15.18 -1.60 -2.49
N GLU A 101 14.59 -0.41 -2.60
CA GLU A 101 13.46 0.01 -1.79
C GLU A 101 12.18 -0.79 -2.07
N ILE A 102 11.99 -1.28 -3.30
CA ILE A 102 10.89 -2.21 -3.65
C ILE A 102 10.94 -3.44 -2.73
N GLY A 103 12.12 -4.02 -2.53
CA GLY A 103 12.30 -5.15 -1.62
C GLY A 103 12.08 -4.76 -0.15
N VAL A 104 12.61 -3.60 0.26
CA VAL A 104 12.45 -3.08 1.64
C VAL A 104 10.98 -2.85 1.98
N TYR A 105 10.18 -2.30 1.05
CA TYR A 105 8.78 -1.95 1.28
C TYR A 105 7.79 -2.98 0.75
N ARG A 106 8.23 -4.19 0.41
CA ARG A 106 7.34 -5.23 -0.14
C ARG A 106 6.16 -5.50 0.79
N MET A 107 6.35 -5.53 2.11
CA MET A 107 5.26 -5.81 3.04
C MET A 107 4.16 -4.74 3.00
N LEU A 108 4.51 -3.50 2.69
CA LEU A 108 3.54 -2.44 2.43
C LEU A 108 2.95 -2.56 1.02
N LEU A 109 3.78 -2.73 -0.01
CA LEU A 109 3.34 -2.68 -1.41
C LEU A 109 2.42 -3.85 -1.80
N TYR A 110 2.73 -5.06 -1.32
CA TYR A 110 2.00 -6.28 -1.66
C TYR A 110 0.50 -6.16 -1.35
N PRO A 111 0.03 -5.92 -0.10
CA PRO A 111 -1.39 -5.88 0.19
C PRO A 111 -2.16 -4.75 -0.52
N PHE A 112 -1.49 -3.67 -0.92
CA PHE A 112 -2.11 -2.65 -1.76
C PHE A 112 -2.29 -3.13 -3.21
N CYS A 113 -1.34 -3.88 -3.77
CA CYS A 113 -1.29 -4.16 -5.21
C CYS A 113 -1.78 -5.56 -5.60
N THR A 114 -1.71 -6.53 -4.69
CA THR A 114 -2.08 -7.93 -4.97
C THR A 114 -3.53 -8.03 -5.47
N LYS A 115 -3.71 -8.75 -6.59
CA LYS A 115 -5.03 -9.02 -7.23
C LYS A 115 -5.82 -7.78 -7.66
N ASN A 116 -5.23 -6.59 -7.71
CA ASN A 116 -5.90 -5.38 -8.16
C ASN A 116 -5.06 -4.65 -9.22
N THR A 117 -5.42 -4.83 -10.49
CA THR A 117 -4.68 -4.29 -11.63
C THR A 117 -4.73 -2.76 -11.69
N ALA A 118 -5.81 -2.12 -11.21
CA ALA A 118 -5.92 -0.66 -11.14
C ALA A 118 -4.92 -0.06 -10.14
N ARG A 119 -4.75 -0.70 -8.97
CA ARG A 119 -3.77 -0.30 -7.96
C ARG A 119 -2.33 -0.53 -8.43
N GLN A 120 -2.08 -1.65 -9.11
CA GLN A 120 -0.78 -1.92 -9.74
C GLN A 120 -0.45 -0.87 -10.81
N ARG A 121 -1.42 -0.54 -11.67
CA ARG A 121 -1.25 0.54 -12.66
C ARG A 121 -0.99 1.88 -11.97
N SER A 122 -1.72 2.19 -10.90
CA SER A 122 -1.50 3.40 -10.11
C SER A 122 -0.10 3.46 -9.49
N LEU A 123 0.50 2.32 -9.12
CA LEU A 123 1.88 2.26 -8.65
C LEU A 123 2.86 2.63 -9.77
N LEU A 124 2.71 2.04 -10.96
CA LEU A 124 3.55 2.34 -12.13
C LEU A 124 3.46 3.83 -12.50
N ASP A 125 2.25 4.39 -12.51
CA ASP A 125 2.06 5.82 -12.78
C ASP A 125 2.79 6.69 -11.72
N GLY A 126 2.84 6.26 -10.46
CA GLY A 126 3.55 6.96 -9.39
C GLY A 126 5.08 6.88 -9.52
N ILE A 127 5.58 5.75 -10.04
CA ILE A 127 6.99 5.56 -10.37
C ILE A 127 7.39 6.46 -11.55
N GLU A 128 6.56 6.55 -12.59
CA GLU A 128 6.81 7.47 -13.70
C GLU A 128 6.83 8.93 -13.21
N ALA A 129 5.91 9.30 -12.32
CA ALA A 129 5.85 10.64 -11.75
C ALA A 129 7.12 11.01 -10.97
N ILE A 130 7.65 10.11 -10.12
CA ILE A 130 8.88 10.41 -9.37
C ILE A 130 10.12 10.46 -10.28
N ILE A 131 10.18 9.64 -11.34
CA ILE A 131 11.25 9.74 -12.35
C ILE A 131 11.20 11.09 -13.07
N ASN A 132 10.00 11.61 -13.36
CA ASN A 132 9.81 12.89 -14.03
C ASN A 132 10.07 14.10 -13.13
N GLU A 133 9.74 14.01 -11.84
CA GLU A 133 9.80 15.13 -10.90
C GLU A 133 11.15 15.27 -10.18
N ASN A 134 11.95 14.20 -10.11
CA ASN A 134 13.20 14.18 -9.35
C ASN A 134 14.41 13.88 -10.24
N GLU A 135 15.29 14.87 -10.38
CA GLU A 135 16.48 14.80 -11.24
C GLU A 135 17.45 13.67 -10.85
N GLU A 136 17.64 13.42 -9.55
CA GLU A 136 18.53 12.36 -9.05
C GLU A 136 17.98 10.97 -9.38
N VAL A 137 16.66 10.80 -9.21
CA VAL A 137 15.97 9.57 -9.63
C VAL A 137 16.08 9.40 -11.14
N GLN A 138 15.84 10.48 -11.90
CA GLN A 138 15.91 10.45 -13.36
C GLN A 138 17.30 10.06 -13.86
N GLU A 139 18.35 10.70 -13.35
CA GLU A 139 19.74 10.44 -13.75
C GLU A 139 20.12 8.97 -13.53
N LYS A 140 19.71 8.40 -12.39
CA LYS A 140 20.07 7.04 -12.01
C LYS A 140 19.21 5.96 -12.65
N LEU A 141 17.90 6.22 -12.83
CA LEU A 141 16.94 5.21 -13.28
C LEU A 141 16.58 5.29 -14.76
N LEU A 142 16.63 6.47 -15.40
CA LEU A 142 16.17 6.66 -16.79
C LEU A 142 17.20 6.16 -17.82
N ASN A 143 17.56 4.88 -17.69
CA ASN A 143 18.36 4.11 -18.62
C ASN A 143 17.81 2.67 -18.68
N THR A 144 18.18 1.91 -19.72
CA THR A 144 17.62 0.57 -19.94
C THR A 144 17.88 -0.39 -18.78
N GLU A 145 19.05 -0.34 -18.15
CA GLU A 145 19.38 -1.24 -17.03
C GLU A 145 18.55 -0.88 -15.79
N GLY A 146 18.49 0.40 -15.43
CA GLY A 146 17.74 0.91 -14.27
C GLY A 146 16.26 0.55 -14.34
N ILE A 147 15.60 0.89 -15.46
CA ILE A 147 14.19 0.57 -15.66
C ILE A 147 13.95 -0.95 -15.68
N SER A 148 14.77 -1.72 -16.40
CA SER A 148 14.58 -3.18 -16.48
C SER A 148 14.76 -3.85 -15.12
N ARG A 149 15.76 -3.45 -14.32
CA ARG A 149 15.97 -3.98 -12.97
C ARG A 149 14.84 -3.62 -12.02
N MET A 150 14.35 -2.39 -12.08
CA MET A 150 13.22 -1.94 -11.26
C MET A 150 11.94 -2.72 -11.58
N PHE A 151 11.60 -2.89 -12.87
CA PHE A 151 10.43 -3.66 -13.27
C PHE A 151 10.57 -5.15 -12.97
N TYR A 152 11.76 -5.71 -13.15
CA TYR A 152 12.05 -7.07 -12.75
C TYR A 152 11.85 -7.28 -11.24
N GLU A 153 12.28 -6.34 -10.39
CA GLU A 153 12.01 -6.44 -8.94
C GLU A 153 10.51 -6.36 -8.61
N LEU A 154 9.74 -5.48 -9.26
CA LEU A 154 8.29 -5.42 -9.06
C LEU A 154 7.60 -6.73 -9.47
N TYR A 155 8.03 -7.32 -10.59
CA TYR A 155 7.55 -8.61 -11.07
C TYR A 155 7.89 -9.75 -10.11
N GLN A 156 9.18 -9.94 -9.80
CA GLN A 156 9.67 -11.03 -8.94
C GLN A 156 9.16 -10.98 -7.50
N LYS A 157 8.66 -9.84 -7.04
CA LYS A 157 8.05 -9.69 -5.71
C LYS A 157 6.53 -9.84 -5.71
N ASP A 158 5.92 -10.19 -6.84
CA ASP A 158 4.47 -10.30 -7.02
C ASP A 158 3.72 -8.99 -6.72
N ILE A 159 4.37 -7.85 -6.98
CA ILE A 159 3.76 -6.53 -6.76
C ILE A 159 2.98 -6.10 -7.99
N VAL A 160 3.50 -6.35 -9.19
CA VAL A 160 2.86 -6.02 -10.47
C VAL A 160 2.83 -7.25 -11.37
N SER A 161 1.67 -7.57 -11.93
CA SER A 161 1.50 -8.71 -12.85
C SER A 161 1.93 -8.38 -14.27
N GLU A 162 2.14 -9.42 -15.07
CA GLU A 162 2.54 -9.32 -16.47
C GLU A 162 1.51 -8.57 -17.31
N GLU A 163 0.23 -8.90 -17.13
CA GLU A 163 -0.90 -8.22 -17.76
C GLU A 163 -0.83 -6.70 -17.56
N VAL A 164 -0.50 -6.25 -16.34
CA VAL A 164 -0.40 -4.81 -16.05
C VAL A 164 0.82 -4.18 -16.71
N PHE A 165 1.96 -4.88 -16.79
CA PHE A 165 3.11 -4.39 -17.54
C PHE A 165 2.81 -4.24 -19.03
N TYR A 166 2.13 -5.22 -19.64
CA TYR A 166 1.74 -5.15 -21.06
C TYR A 166 0.75 -4.01 -21.30
N HIS A 167 -0.33 -3.94 -20.53
CA HIS A 167 -1.34 -2.90 -20.64
C HIS A 167 -0.77 -1.50 -20.36
N TRP A 168 0.13 -1.38 -19.38
CA TRP A 168 0.87 -0.14 -19.15
C TRP A 168 1.70 0.19 -20.38
N TYR A 169 2.50 -0.72 -20.91
CA TYR A 169 3.41 -0.48 -22.04
C TYR A 169 2.69 -0.05 -23.33
N GLU A 170 1.51 -0.60 -23.60
CA GLU A 170 0.69 -0.27 -24.78
C GLU A 170 -0.01 1.09 -24.67
N GLN A 171 -0.26 1.57 -23.45
CA GLN A 171 -0.96 2.84 -23.22
C GLN A 171 0.00 3.94 -22.81
N GLU A 172 0.29 4.86 -23.75
CA GLU A 172 1.01 6.09 -23.45
C GLU A 172 0.23 6.95 -22.44
N SER A 173 0.72 7.03 -21.21
CA SER A 173 0.17 7.94 -20.19
C SER A 173 0.74 9.33 -20.38
N THR A 174 0.03 10.19 -21.10
CA THR A 174 0.48 11.57 -21.44
C THR A 174 -0.05 12.65 -20.50
N LYS A 175 -0.88 12.30 -19.52
CA LYS A 175 -1.57 13.29 -18.66
C LYS A 175 -0.82 13.66 -17.38
N LEU A 176 0.12 12.82 -16.93
CA LEU A 176 0.73 12.94 -15.59
C LEU A 176 2.22 13.31 -15.61
N ILE A 177 2.89 13.21 -16.76
CA ILE A 177 4.34 13.39 -16.90
C ILE A 177 4.66 14.05 -18.25
N ASP A 178 5.87 14.57 -18.40
CA ASP A 178 6.35 15.10 -19.67
C ASP A 178 6.42 13.99 -20.74
N GLY A 179 5.95 14.28 -21.95
CA GLY A 179 5.86 13.30 -23.04
C GLY A 179 7.23 12.76 -23.49
N SER A 180 8.30 13.56 -23.37
CA SER A 180 9.67 13.12 -23.68
C SER A 180 10.16 12.12 -22.63
N VAL A 181 9.90 12.40 -21.35
CA VAL A 181 10.23 11.47 -20.24
C VAL A 181 9.43 10.18 -20.38
N ALA A 182 8.12 10.26 -20.63
CA ALA A 182 7.26 9.10 -20.88
C ALA A 182 7.84 8.19 -21.96
N THR A 183 8.12 8.76 -23.13
CA THR A 183 8.67 8.04 -24.29
C THR A 183 10.00 7.36 -23.95
N LYS A 184 10.88 8.06 -23.22
CA LYS A 184 12.18 7.50 -22.79
C LYS A 184 11.99 6.32 -21.83
N ILE A 185 11.06 6.40 -20.88
CA ILE A 185 10.74 5.30 -19.96
C ILE A 185 10.30 4.07 -20.75
N ARG A 186 9.39 4.22 -21.73
CA ARG A 186 8.96 3.11 -22.60
C ARG A 186 10.11 2.49 -23.38
N ASN A 187 10.93 3.32 -24.01
CA ASN A 187 12.09 2.85 -24.76
C ASN A 187 13.06 2.05 -23.87
N CYS A 188 13.26 2.49 -22.63
CA CYS A 188 14.08 1.78 -21.65
C CYS A 188 13.44 0.46 -21.18
N ALA A 189 12.11 0.42 -21.07
CA ALA A 189 11.35 -0.77 -20.66
C ALA A 189 11.27 -1.86 -21.74
N LYS A 190 11.53 -1.54 -23.01
CA LYS A 190 11.39 -2.47 -24.15
C LYS A 190 12.06 -3.83 -23.91
N LYS A 191 13.31 -3.84 -23.41
CA LYS A 191 14.03 -5.10 -23.14
C LYS A 191 13.36 -5.95 -22.07
N PHE A 192 12.81 -5.32 -21.03
CA PHE A 192 12.07 -6.03 -19.99
C PHE A 192 10.77 -6.63 -20.55
N ILE A 193 10.02 -5.88 -21.35
CA ILE A 193 8.78 -6.36 -21.97
C ILE A 193 9.05 -7.52 -22.94
N GLU A 194 10.13 -7.46 -23.72
CA GLU A 194 10.57 -8.56 -24.58
C GLU A 194 10.95 -9.80 -23.75
N TRP A 195 11.71 -9.62 -22.67
CA TRP A 195 12.04 -10.70 -21.73
C TRP A 195 10.81 -11.34 -21.10
N LEU A 196 9.83 -10.54 -20.69
CA LEU A 196 8.60 -11.01 -20.04
C LEU A 196 7.80 -11.93 -20.96
N ARG A 197 7.72 -11.60 -22.26
CA ARG A 197 7.06 -12.43 -23.29
C ARG A 197 7.75 -13.77 -23.48
N THR A 198 9.08 -13.79 -23.52
CA THR A 198 9.83 -15.04 -23.68
C THR A 198 9.76 -15.93 -22.44
N ALA A 199 9.60 -15.35 -21.25
CA ALA A 199 9.43 -16.12 -20.01
C ALA A 199 8.08 -16.87 -19.99
N GLU A 200 7.00 -16.25 -20.47
CA GLU A 200 5.67 -16.85 -20.58
C GLU A 200 5.63 -18.00 -21.61
N GLU A 201 6.24 -17.81 -22.78
CA GLU A 201 6.29 -18.85 -23.84
C GLU A 201 7.10 -20.11 -23.44
N GLY A 202 8.01 -19.99 -22.47
CA GLY A 202 8.84 -21.09 -21.99
C GLY A 202 8.18 -21.98 -20.92
N SER A 203 7.16 -21.49 -20.20
CA SER A 203 6.48 -22.28 -19.16
C SER A 203 5.42 -23.26 -19.70
N ASP A 204 4.95 -23.06 -20.93
CA ASP A 204 3.89 -23.88 -21.54
C ASP A 204 4.41 -25.12 -22.32
N GLN A 205 5.73 -25.33 -22.40
CA GLN A 205 6.34 -26.42 -23.18
C GLN A 205 6.83 -27.62 -22.38
N ASP A 206 6.66 -27.64 -21.05
CA ASP A 206 7.20 -28.70 -20.18
C ASP A 206 6.17 -29.70 -19.63
N ASP A 207 4.92 -29.73 -20.13
CA ASP A 207 3.85 -30.59 -19.59
C ASP A 207 3.37 -31.72 -20.56
N ASP A 208 4.29 -32.27 -21.37
CA ASP A 208 3.98 -33.40 -22.28
C ASP A 208 5.04 -34.53 -22.23
N ARG A 209 5.54 -34.85 -21.03
CA ARG A 209 6.34 -36.05 -20.75
C ARG A 209 6.10 -36.62 -19.35
N SER A 210 5.04 -37.41 -19.19
CA SER A 210 4.99 -38.55 -18.23
C SER A 210 3.89 -39.53 -18.60
#